data_AF-A0A5C6U1L9-F1
#
_entry.id   AF-A0A5C6U1L9-F1
#
_cell.length_a   1.000
_cell.length_b   1.000
_cell.length_c   1.000
_cell.angle_alpha   90.00
_cell.angle_beta   90.00
_cell.angle_gamma   90.00
#
_symmetry.space_group_name_H-M   'P 1'
#
loop_
_entity.id
_entity.type
_entity.pdbx_description
1 polymer ?
#
loop_
_entity_poly.entity_id
_entity_poly.type
_entity_poly.pdbx_seq_one_letter_code
_entity_poly.pdbx_strand_id
1 'polypeptide(L)' 'MLHALPAEQARCRELVRHYVAIGSAGAFASALIEHSLRRADRAVIDGDESDIRRALAELQGYEGTRREPLRPAA' A
#
# COMPACT_ATOMS: atom_id res chain seq x y z
N MET A 1 2.27 14.16 7.22
CA MET A 1 1.45 13.05 6.68
C MET A 1 1.67 12.90 5.17
N LEU A 2 1.48 13.93 4.34
CA LEU A 2 1.69 13.83 2.87
C LEU A 2 3.12 13.42 2.46
N HIS A 3 4.14 13.84 3.22
CA HIS A 3 5.54 13.43 3.02
C HIS A 3 5.78 11.91 3.17
N ALA A 4 4.85 11.17 3.74
CA ALA A 4 4.97 9.72 3.91
C ALA A 4 4.58 8.94 2.64
N LEU A 5 3.81 9.56 1.72
CA LEU A 5 3.31 8.86 0.53
C LEU A 5 4.45 8.30 -0.36
N PRO A 6 5.52 9.05 -0.69
CA PRO A 6 6.60 8.49 -1.51
C PRO A 6 7.28 7.27 -0.88
N ALA A 7 7.48 7.29 0.44
CA ALA A 7 8.06 6.16 1.17
C ALA A 7 7.12 4.94 1.14
N GLU A 8 5.82 5.18 1.34
CA GLU A 8 4.80 4.13 1.30
C GLU A 8 4.65 3.53 -0.11
N GLN A 9 4.71 4.35 -1.16
CA GLN A 9 4.72 3.88 -2.54
C GLN A 9 5.94 3.00 -2.82
N ALA A 10 7.13 3.39 -2.33
CA ALA A 10 8.33 2.57 -2.47
C ALA A 10 8.18 1.21 -1.76
N ARG A 11 7.63 1.19 -0.53
CA ARG A 11 7.33 -0.05 0.21
C ARG A 11 6.35 -0.95 -0.55
N CYS A 12 5.26 -0.39 -1.07
CA CYS A 12 4.28 -1.15 -1.86
C CYS A 12 4.88 -1.68 -3.17
N ARG A 13 5.81 -0.96 -3.82
CA ARG A 13 6.54 -1.49 -4.98
C ARG A 13 7.44 -2.67 -4.61
N GLU A 14 8.06 -2.69 -3.43
CA GLU A 14 8.75 -3.88 -2.89
C GLU A 14 7.78 -5.04 -2.68
N LEU A 15 6.59 -4.76 -2.14
CA LEU A 15 5.56 -5.79 -1.94
C LEU A 15 5.06 -6.41 -3.25
N VAL A 16 4.87 -5.60 -4.30
CA VAL A 16 4.60 -6.10 -5.66
C VAL A 16 5.73 -7.03 -6.13
N ARG A 17 6.99 -6.62 -5.92
CA ARG A 17 8.22 -7.44 -5.96
C ARG A 17 7.97 -8.89 -5.52
N HIS A 18 7.56 -9.02 -4.27
CA HIS A 18 7.34 -10.31 -3.62
C HIS A 18 6.18 -11.10 -4.23
N TYR A 19 5.04 -10.46 -4.49
CA TYR A 19 3.88 -11.15 -5.05
C TYR A 19 4.09 -11.59 -6.50
N VAL A 20 4.84 -10.83 -7.30
CA VAL A 20 5.23 -11.25 -8.65
C VAL A 20 6.14 -12.47 -8.59
N ALA A 21 7.09 -12.52 -7.64
CA ALA A 21 7.98 -13.66 -7.47
C ALA A 21 7.26 -14.97 -7.09
N ILE A 22 6.07 -14.89 -6.49
CA ILE A 22 5.20 -16.05 -6.18
C ILE A 22 4.57 -16.65 -7.46
N GLY A 23 4.52 -15.88 -8.56
CA GLY A 23 3.91 -16.31 -9.82
C GLY A 23 2.38 -16.18 -9.80
N SER A 24 1.67 -17.13 -10.42
CA SER A 24 0.21 -17.05 -10.61
C SER A 24 -0.56 -16.91 -9.30
N ALA A 25 -0.07 -17.52 -8.21
CA ALA A 25 -0.68 -17.41 -6.88
C ALA A 25 -0.59 -16.00 -6.28
N GLY A 26 0.35 -15.16 -6.73
CA GLY A 26 0.50 -13.76 -6.30
C GLY A 26 -0.03 -12.73 -7.30
N ALA A 27 -0.52 -13.16 -8.46
CA ALA A 27 -0.95 -12.26 -9.54
C ALA A 27 -2.10 -11.34 -9.13
N PHE A 28 -3.07 -11.84 -8.36
CA PHE A 28 -4.18 -11.01 -7.87
C PHE A 28 -3.71 -9.94 -6.88
N ALA A 29 -2.87 -10.32 -5.91
CA ALA A 29 -2.37 -9.40 -4.90
C ALA A 29 -1.47 -8.31 -5.50
N SER A 30 -0.56 -8.69 -6.41
CA SER A 30 0.28 -7.71 -7.14
C SER A 30 -0.55 -6.74 -7.96
N ALA A 31 -1.54 -7.23 -8.73
CA ALA A 31 -2.42 -6.38 -9.53
C ALA A 31 -3.22 -5.37 -8.68
N LEU A 32 -3.68 -5.79 -7.49
CA LEU A 32 -4.40 -4.92 -6.57
C LEU A 32 -3.50 -3.78 -6.05
N ILE A 33 -2.29 -4.11 -5.60
CA ILE A 33 -1.33 -3.12 -5.09
C ILE A 33 -0.90 -2.15 -6.20
N GLU A 34 -0.65 -2.65 -7.40
CA GLU A 34 -0.30 -1.82 -8.56
C GLU A 34 -1.41 -0.83 -8.93
N HIS A 35 -2.68 -1.25 -8.83
CA HIS A 35 -3.81 -0.35 -9.07
C HIS A 35 -3.82 0.81 -8.08
N SER A 36 -3.60 0.54 -6.79
CA SER A 36 -3.55 1.57 -5.75
C SER A 36 -2.32 2.47 -5.88
N LEU A 37 -1.17 1.92 -6.32
CA LEU A 37 0.01 2.73 -6.65
C LEU A 37 -0.29 3.73 -7.78
N ARG A 38 -0.97 3.30 -8.85
CA ARG A 38 -1.38 4.20 -9.95
C ARG A 38 -2.34 5.29 -9.48
N ARG A 39 -3.28 4.96 -8.57
CA ARG A 39 -4.17 5.95 -7.95
C ARG A 39 -3.38 6.96 -7.10
N ALA A 40 -2.40 6.50 -6.33
CA ALA A 40 -1.52 7.37 -5.56
C ALA A 40 -0.69 8.32 -6.44
N ASP A 41 -0.10 7.80 -7.52
CA ASP A 41 0.63 8.62 -8.50
C ASP A 41 -0.30 9.70 -9.10
N ARG A 42 -1.54 9.34 -9.44
CA ARG A 42 -2.53 10.29 -9.97
C ARG A 42 -2.91 11.36 -8.95
N ALA A 43 -3.16 10.99 -7.70
CA ALA A 43 -3.49 11.94 -6.64
C ALA A 43 -2.38 12.97 -6.40
N VAL A 44 -1.12 12.56 -6.49
CA VAL A 44 0.04 13.48 -6.40
C VAL A 44 0.07 14.47 -7.56
N ILE A 45 -0.20 14.00 -8.78
CA ILE A 45 -0.23 14.86 -9.98
C ILE A 45 -1.38 15.87 -9.89
N ASP A 46 -2.56 15.43 -9.47
CA ASP A 46 -3.75 16.27 -9.38
C ASP A 46 -3.67 17.27 -8.20
N GLY A 47 -2.87 16.96 -7.18
CA GLY A 47 -2.56 17.87 -6.07
C GLY A 47 -3.67 17.99 -5.01
N ASP A 48 -4.73 17.17 -5.09
CA ASP A 48 -5.79 17.14 -4.09
C ASP A 48 -5.31 16.43 -2.81
N GLU A 49 -5.23 17.18 -1.72
CA GLU A 49 -4.75 16.66 -0.43
C GLU A 49 -5.63 15.53 0.14
N SER A 50 -6.93 15.55 -0.11
CA SER A 50 -7.83 14.50 0.36
C SER A 50 -7.62 13.20 -0.41
N ASP A 51 -7.40 13.29 -1.72
CA ASP A 51 -7.05 12.12 -2.53
C ASP A 51 -5.68 11.55 -2.17
N ILE A 52 -4.69 12.41 -1.92
CA ILE A 52 -3.36 11.98 -1.45
C ILE A 52 -3.48 11.27 -0.10
N ARG A 53 -4.28 11.80 0.85
CA ARG A 53 -4.53 11.14 2.14
C ARG A 53 -5.24 9.80 1.99
N ARG A 54 -6.23 9.72 1.10
CA ARG A 54 -6.95 8.47 0.81
C ARG A 54 -6.03 7.42 0.21
N ALA A 55 -5.20 7.81 -0.76
CA ALA A 55 -4.23 6.92 -1.38
C ALA A 55 -3.18 6.43 -0.37
N LEU A 56 -2.70 7.31 0.52
CA LEU A 56 -1.79 6.92 1.59
C LEU A 56 -2.41 5.86 2.52
N ALA A 57 -3.65 6.07 2.97
CA ALA A 57 -4.35 5.12 3.84
C ALA A 57 -4.59 3.77 3.16
N GLU A 58 -4.91 3.78 1.86
CA GLU A 58 -5.07 2.58 1.03
C GLU A 58 -3.76 1.79 0.95
N LEU A 59 -2.63 2.44 0.67
CA LEU A 59 -1.33 1.77 0.58
C LEU A 59 -0.87 1.19 1.92
N GLN A 60 -1.09 1.91 3.02
CA GLN A 60 -0.82 1.43 4.39
C GLN A 60 -1.62 0.17 4.74
N GLY A 61 -2.81 0.00 4.13
CA GLY A 61 -3.66 -1.18 4.31
C GLY A 61 -3.05 -2.49 3.78
N TYR A 62 -2.04 -2.43 2.91
CA TYR A 62 -1.33 -3.62 2.43
C TYR A 62 -0.31 -4.19 3.42
N GLU A 63 -0.11 -3.57 4.58
CA GLU A 63 0.50 -4.26 5.71
C GLU A 63 -0.45 -5.34 6.21
N GLY A 64 -0.08 -6.61 6.04
CA GLY A 64 -0.85 -7.73 6.56
C GLY A 64 -0.89 -7.66 8.08
N THR A 65 -1.89 -6.97 8.63
CA THR A 65 -2.08 -6.74 10.07
C THR A 65 -0.81 -6.32 10.80
N ARG A 66 -0.72 -5.06 11.22
CA ARG A 66 -0.05 -4.76 12.49
C ARG A 66 -0.82 -5.54 13.56
N ARG A 67 -0.51 -6.83 13.71
CA ARG A 67 -1.13 -7.72 14.67
C ARG A 67 -0.67 -7.16 16.00
N GLU A 68 -1.53 -6.38 16.65
CA GLU A 68 -1.31 -6.00 18.04
C GLU A 68 -0.99 -7.30 18.78
N PRO A 69 0.14 -7.38 19.51
CA PRO A 69 0.48 -8.60 20.23
C PRO A 69 -0.73 -8.93 21.10
N LEU A 70 -1.29 -10.13 20.89
CA LEU A 70 -2.41 -10.64 21.68
C LEU A 70 -2.04 -10.43 23.14
N ARG A 71 -2.66 -9.44 23.80
CA ARG A 71 -2.47 -9.26 25.24
C ARG A 71 -3.04 -10.52 25.88
N PRO A 72 -2.25 -11.29 26.65
CA PRO A 72 -2.82 -12.38 27.40
C PRO A 72 -3.88 -11.78 28.32
N ALA A 73 -5.09 -12.33 28.27
CA ALA A 73 -6.13 -11.99 29.23
C ALA A 73 -5.57 -12.26 30.63
N ALA A 74 -5.63 -11.22 31.48
CA ALA A 74 -5.24 -11.29 32.88
C ALA A 74 -6.23 -12.14 33.68
#